data_AF-A0A655PJ25-F1
#
_entry.id   AF-A0A655PJ25-F1
#
_cell.length_a   1.000
_cell.length_b   1.000
_cell.length_c   1.000
_cell.angle_alpha   90.00
_cell.angle_beta   90.00
_cell.angle_gamma   90.00
#
_symmetry.space_group_name_H-M   'P 1'
#
loop_
_entity.id
_entity.type
_entity.pdbx_description
1 polymer ?
#
loop_
_entity_poly.entity_id
_entity_poly.type
_entity_poly.pdbx_seq_one_letter_code
_entity_poly.pdbx_strand_id
1 'polypeptide(L)'
;MAPIIYEVAKKYHVPLRDIGMAGEEAFGCRYHFTDFFYDQRLGIDPLMKHLLELKERFDLVEVMCHPAFVDPLLEKCSGYAKQREEELRILTSAQLIQLLVAHDIEITDYSALISAPLHSCV
;
A
#
# COMPACT_ATOMS: atom_id res chain seq x y z
N MET A 1 13.77 -15.88 8.84
CA MET A 1 12.57 -16.23 8.03
C MET A 1 12.63 -15.76 6.58
N ALA A 2 13.53 -14.84 6.21
CA ALA A 2 13.61 -14.26 4.86
C ALA A 2 13.91 -15.21 3.66
N PRO A 3 14.76 -16.26 3.74
CA PRO A 3 15.22 -16.93 2.52
C PRO A 3 14.10 -17.70 1.80
N ILE A 4 13.21 -18.38 2.52
CA ILE A 4 12.16 -19.18 1.86
C ILE A 4 11.16 -18.29 1.12
N ILE A 5 10.73 -17.18 1.73
CA ILE A 5 9.78 -16.25 1.10
C ILE A 5 10.39 -15.65 -0.17
N TYR A 6 11.67 -15.29 -0.11
CA TYR A 6 12.41 -14.77 -1.24
C TYR A 6 12.56 -15.80 -2.38
N GLU A 7 12.95 -17.04 -2.06
CA GLU A 7 13.06 -18.13 -3.04
C GLU A 7 11.70 -18.45 -3.68
N VAL A 8 10.61 -18.42 -2.90
CA VAL A 8 9.24 -18.61 -3.41
C VAL A 8 8.86 -17.46 -4.34
N ALA A 9 9.06 -16.20 -3.93
CA ALA A 9 8.77 -15.03 -4.75
C ALA A 9 9.53 -15.06 -6.07
N LYS A 10 10.82 -15.39 -6.03
CA LYS A 10 11.67 -15.57 -7.22
C LYS A 10 11.19 -16.71 -8.11
N LYS A 11 10.86 -17.86 -7.54
CA LYS A 11 10.38 -19.04 -8.28
C LYS A 11 9.07 -18.77 -9.03
N TYR A 12 8.13 -18.05 -8.41
CA TYR A 12 6.84 -17.73 -9.01
C TYR A 12 6.81 -16.37 -9.73
N HIS A 13 7.93 -15.65 -9.72
CA HIS A 13 8.06 -14.33 -10.34
C HIS A 13 6.97 -13.35 -9.90
N VAL A 14 6.74 -13.29 -8.58
CA VAL A 14 5.80 -12.36 -7.95
C VAL A 14 6.55 -11.34 -7.11
N PRO A 15 6.10 -10.07 -7.07
CA PRO A 15 6.73 -9.10 -6.20
C PRO A 15 6.53 -9.45 -4.72
N LEU A 16 7.51 -9.07 -3.92
CA LEU A 16 7.51 -9.22 -2.47
C LEU A 16 7.34 -7.85 -1.80
N ARG A 17 6.44 -7.78 -0.83
CA ARG A 17 6.22 -6.58 -0.02
C ARG A 17 7.54 -6.02 0.53
N ASP A 18 7.70 -4.70 0.46
CA ASP A 18 8.87 -3.93 0.91
C ASP A 18 10.20 -4.29 0.22
N ILE A 19 10.17 -5.16 -0.80
CA ILE A 19 11.35 -5.65 -1.54
C ILE A 19 11.20 -5.41 -3.05
N GLY A 20 10.01 -5.58 -3.60
CA GLY A 20 9.78 -5.56 -5.04
C GLY A 20 10.11 -6.91 -5.67
N MET A 21 10.71 -6.90 -6.86
CA MET A 21 11.05 -8.13 -7.58
C MET A 21 12.30 -8.79 -6.96
N ALA A 22 12.15 -10.01 -6.45
CA ALA A 22 13.22 -10.75 -5.80
C ALA A 22 14.35 -11.08 -6.79
N GLY A 23 15.52 -10.49 -6.57
CA GLY A 23 16.73 -10.62 -7.39
C GLY A 23 16.90 -9.48 -8.40
N GLU A 24 15.95 -8.56 -8.43
CA GLU A 24 15.89 -7.40 -9.32
C GLU A 24 15.58 -6.13 -8.50
N GLU A 25 16.01 -6.04 -7.25
CA GLU A 25 15.63 -4.94 -6.35
C GLU A 25 16.15 -3.57 -6.82
N ALA A 26 17.17 -3.56 -7.68
CA ALA A 26 17.73 -2.35 -8.29
C ALA A 26 16.90 -1.81 -9.48
N PHE A 27 15.65 -2.26 -9.67
CA PHE A 27 14.76 -2.00 -10.83
C PHE A 27 14.37 -0.52 -11.05
N GLY A 28 15.11 0.45 -10.52
CA GLY A 28 14.93 1.88 -10.82
C GLY A 28 13.66 2.52 -10.25
N CYS A 29 12.84 1.76 -9.52
CA CYS A 29 11.66 2.25 -8.80
C CYS A 29 11.94 2.26 -7.29
N ARG A 30 11.86 3.43 -6.65
CA ARG A 30 11.96 3.55 -5.20
C ARG A 30 10.63 3.14 -4.58
N TYR A 31 10.49 1.85 -4.35
CA TYR A 31 9.31 1.25 -3.73
C TYR A 31 9.41 1.27 -2.20
N HIS A 32 8.29 1.56 -1.53
CA HIS A 32 8.19 1.52 -0.07
C HIS A 32 6.87 0.94 0.40
N PHE A 33 6.92 0.10 1.42
CA PHE A 33 5.73 -0.36 2.14
C PHE A 33 5.52 0.46 3.42
N THR A 34 4.26 0.80 3.73
CA THR A 34 3.90 1.46 4.99
C THR A 34 2.68 0.83 5.66
N ASP A 35 2.76 0.68 6.98
CA ASP A 35 1.69 0.25 7.88
C ASP A 35 1.06 1.43 8.66
N PHE A 36 1.29 2.66 8.18
CA PHE A 36 0.88 3.87 8.88
C PHE A 36 -0.64 3.97 9.04
N PHE A 37 -1.42 3.55 8.04
CA PHE A 37 -2.89 3.61 8.07
C PHE A 37 -3.46 2.48 8.94
N TYR A 38 -3.27 2.61 10.26
CA TYR A 38 -3.63 1.59 11.24
C TYR A 38 -3.90 2.21 12.62
N ASP A 39 -4.90 1.66 13.30
CA ASP A 39 -5.34 1.96 14.67
C ASP A 39 -5.57 3.46 14.92
N GLN A 40 -4.85 4.07 15.85
CA GLN A 40 -5.07 5.47 16.25
C GLN A 40 -4.68 6.50 15.18
N ARG A 41 -4.10 6.05 14.06
CA ARG A 41 -3.67 6.91 12.95
C ARG A 41 -4.68 6.98 11.80
N LEU A 42 -5.84 6.31 11.94
CA LEU A 42 -6.89 6.38 10.94
C LEU A 42 -7.44 7.81 10.81
N GLY A 43 -7.58 8.25 9.57
CA GLY A 43 -8.12 9.55 9.20
C GLY A 43 -7.60 9.99 7.84
N ILE A 44 -8.37 10.84 7.16
CA ILE A 44 -7.98 11.39 5.86
C ILE A 44 -6.76 12.31 6.01
N ASP A 45 -6.77 13.24 6.96
CA ASP A 45 -5.67 14.20 7.12
C ASP A 45 -4.34 13.53 7.51
N PRO A 46 -4.29 12.59 8.50
CA PRO A 46 -3.07 11.85 8.80
C PRO A 46 -2.57 11.03 7.59
N LEU A 47 -3.48 10.36 6.87
CA LEU A 47 -3.12 9.57 5.69
C LEU A 47 -2.52 10.46 4.59
N MET A 48 -3.18 11.56 4.24
CA MET A 48 -2.70 12.45 3.18
C MET A 48 -1.38 13.11 3.55
N LYS A 49 -1.21 13.54 4.82
CA LYS A 49 0.07 14.06 5.30
C LYS A 49 1.20 13.04 5.09
N HIS A 50 0.96 11.80 5.50
CA HIS A 50 1.94 10.71 5.37
C HIS A 50 2.27 10.39 3.91
N LEU A 51 1.25 10.33 3.04
CA LEU A 51 1.45 10.09 1.60
C LEU A 51 2.28 11.19 0.93
N LEU A 52 2.03 12.45 1.28
CA LEU A 52 2.80 13.57 0.74
C LEU A 52 4.27 13.54 1.20
N GLU A 53 4.52 13.20 2.47
CA GLU A 53 5.88 13.01 2.99
C GLU A 53 6.62 11.87 2.26
N LEU A 54 5.93 10.77 1.96
CA LEU A 54 6.53 9.64 1.23
C LEU A 54 6.76 9.95 -0.26
N LYS A 55 5.86 10.71 -0.89
CA LYS A 55 5.96 11.09 -2.31
C LYS A 55 7.25 11.86 -2.63
N GLU A 56 7.85 12.56 -1.67
CA GLU A 56 9.14 13.23 -1.86
C GLU A 56 10.31 12.25 -2.07
N ARG A 57 10.17 11.00 -1.60
CA ARG A 57 11.27 10.04 -1.46
C ARG A 57 11.08 8.75 -2.25
N PHE A 58 9.85 8.43 -2.63
CA PHE A 58 9.48 7.16 -3.21
C PHE A 58 8.61 7.36 -4.45
N ASP A 59 8.80 6.48 -5.43
CA ASP A 59 8.05 6.49 -6.69
C ASP A 59 6.79 5.63 -6.58
N LEU A 60 6.84 4.59 -5.74
CA LEU A 60 5.73 3.69 -5.49
C LEU A 60 5.59 3.43 -3.98
N VAL A 61 4.39 3.62 -3.46
CA VAL A 61 4.08 3.36 -2.05
C VAL A 61 2.94 2.34 -1.96
N GLU A 62 3.17 1.25 -1.24
CA GLU A 62 2.10 0.34 -0.81
C GLU A 62 1.65 0.73 0.59
N VAL A 63 0.37 1.09 0.72
CA VAL A 63 -0.27 1.36 2.01
C VAL A 63 -1.03 0.11 2.45
N MET A 64 -0.63 -0.47 3.58
CA MET A 64 -1.40 -1.54 4.21
C MET A 64 -2.75 -1.02 4.70
N CYS A 65 -3.80 -1.79 4.47
CA CYS A 65 -5.12 -1.57 5.07
C CYS A 65 -5.85 -2.92 5.24
N HIS A 66 -6.97 -2.86 5.94
CA HIS A 66 -7.82 -3.97 6.35
C HIS A 66 -9.33 -3.65 6.23
N PRO A 67 -9.81 -2.90 5.22
CA PRO A 67 -11.21 -2.49 5.15
C PRO A 67 -12.14 -3.70 5.14
N ALA A 68 -13.25 -3.61 5.88
CA ALA A 68 -14.25 -4.68 5.91
C ALA A 68 -15.64 -4.15 6.25
N PHE A 69 -16.67 -4.81 5.73
CA PHE A 69 -17.99 -4.80 6.37
C PHE A 69 -17.90 -5.70 7.61
N VAL A 70 -18.26 -5.19 8.77
CA VAL A 70 -18.17 -5.95 10.01
C VAL A 70 -19.42 -6.78 10.20
N ASP A 71 -19.22 -8.09 10.30
CA ASP A 71 -20.26 -9.05 10.66
C ASP A 71 -20.00 -9.61 12.07
N PRO A 72 -20.97 -10.33 12.66
CA PRO A 72 -20.82 -10.88 14.01
C PRO A 72 -19.65 -11.87 14.15
N LEU A 73 -19.24 -12.52 13.06
CA LEU A 73 -18.10 -13.44 13.09
C LEU A 73 -16.79 -12.66 13.22
N LEU A 74 -16.64 -11.58 12.45
CA LEU A 74 -15.49 -10.70 12.48
C LEU A 74 -15.35 -9.98 13.82
N GLU A 75 -16.46 -9.47 14.38
CA GLU A 75 -16.45 -8.87 15.72
C GLU A 75 -15.98 -9.87 16.79
N LYS A 76 -16.37 -11.13 16.65
CA LYS A 76 -16.01 -12.18 17.60
C LYS A 76 -14.55 -12.61 17.47
N CYS A 77 -13.98 -12.61 16.27
CA CYS A 77 -12.64 -13.13 16.00
C CYS A 77 -11.55 -12.07 15.91
N SER A 78 -11.89 -10.78 15.83
CA SER A 78 -10.92 -9.70 15.67
C SER A 78 -11.17 -8.55 16.66
N GLY A 79 -10.15 -8.21 17.45
CA GLY A 79 -10.13 -7.00 18.26
C GLY A 79 -10.04 -5.70 17.44
N TYR A 80 -9.96 -5.81 16.11
CA TYR A 80 -9.76 -4.69 15.19
C TYR A 80 -10.97 -4.44 14.29
N ALA A 81 -12.14 -5.03 14.60
CA ALA A 81 -13.33 -4.96 13.74
C ALA A 81 -13.79 -3.52 13.44
N LYS A 82 -13.94 -2.68 14.48
CA LYS A 82 -14.42 -1.28 14.31
C LYS A 82 -13.50 -0.44 13.42
N GLN A 83 -12.20 -0.64 13.55
CA GLN A 83 -11.21 0.07 12.75
C GLN A 83 -11.32 -0.31 11.27
N ARG A 84 -11.62 -1.58 10.94
CA ARG A 84 -11.82 -2.02 9.55
C ARG A 84 -13.01 -1.35 8.87
N GLU A 85 -14.08 -1.11 9.62
CA GLU A 85 -15.24 -0.35 9.15
C GLU A 85 -14.86 1.11 8.87
N GLU A 86 -14.08 1.72 9.74
CA GLU A 86 -13.60 3.10 9.57
C GLU A 86 -12.63 3.23 8.39
N GLU A 87 -11.73 2.25 8.22
CA GLU A 87 -10.85 2.15 7.06
C GLU A 87 -11.66 2.08 5.76
N LEU A 88 -12.69 1.24 5.71
CA LEU A 88 -13.58 1.15 4.55
C LEU A 88 -14.26 2.48 4.25
N ARG A 89 -14.81 3.15 5.29
CA ARG A 89 -15.47 4.46 5.14
C ARG A 89 -14.54 5.52 4.58
N ILE A 90 -13.29 5.57 5.06
CA ILE A 90 -12.28 6.53 4.59
C ILE A 90 -11.85 6.21 3.16
N LEU A 91 -11.47 4.95 2.88
CA LEU A 91 -10.89 4.53 1.60
C LEU A 91 -11.88 4.61 0.43
N THR A 92 -13.19 4.57 0.72
CA THR A 92 -14.26 4.73 -0.26
C THR A 92 -14.82 6.16 -0.34
N SER A 93 -14.28 7.10 0.44
CA SER A 93 -14.80 8.47 0.49
C SER A 93 -14.47 9.24 -0.79
N ALA A 94 -15.44 10.02 -1.29
CA ALA A 94 -15.22 10.94 -2.40
C ALA A 94 -14.13 11.98 -2.09
N GLN A 95 -14.02 12.37 -0.81
CA GLN A 95 -13.00 13.30 -0.34
C GLN A 95 -11.59 12.75 -0.56
N LEU A 96 -11.31 11.50 -0.20
CA LEU A 96 -10.00 10.90 -0.41
C LEU A 96 -9.66 10.84 -1.90
N ILE A 97 -10.61 10.41 -2.74
CA ILE A 97 -10.41 10.34 -4.21
C ILE A 97 -10.02 11.73 -4.76
N GLN A 98 -10.75 12.78 -4.37
CA GLN A 98 -10.46 14.14 -4.81
C GLN A 98 -9.08 14.62 -4.35
N LEU A 99 -8.67 14.29 -3.13
CA LEU A 99 -7.36 14.67 -2.59
C LEU A 99 -6.22 13.95 -3.33
N LEU A 100 -6.36 12.66 -3.61
CA LEU A 100 -5.36 11.90 -4.38
C LEU A 100 -5.16 12.50 -5.78
N VAL A 101 -6.26 12.80 -6.47
CA VAL A 101 -6.23 13.46 -7.79
C VAL A 101 -5.59 14.85 -7.71
N ALA A 102 -6.00 15.67 -6.73
CA ALA A 102 -5.50 17.04 -6.58
C ALA A 102 -3.99 17.10 -6.25
N HIS A 103 -3.42 16.02 -5.74
CA HIS A 103 -2.01 15.92 -5.40
C HIS A 103 -1.22 15.03 -6.37
N ASP A 104 -1.76 14.71 -7.55
CA ASP A 104 -1.13 13.84 -8.56
C ASP A 104 -0.63 12.51 -7.97
N ILE A 105 -1.48 11.86 -7.16
CA ILE A 105 -1.23 10.51 -6.63
C ILE A 105 -2.13 9.55 -7.39
N GLU A 106 -1.50 8.69 -8.21
CA GLU A 106 -2.17 7.63 -8.94
C GLU A 106 -2.29 6.38 -8.07
N ILE A 107 -3.45 5.71 -8.13
CA ILE A 107 -3.67 4.42 -7.48
C ILE A 107 -3.27 3.33 -8.47
N THR A 108 -2.42 2.41 -8.03
CA THR A 108 -1.97 1.26 -8.82
C THR A 108 -1.99 -0.01 -7.97
N ASP A 109 -1.59 -1.12 -8.57
CA ASP A 109 -1.35 -2.40 -7.92
C ASP A 109 0.09 -2.90 -8.16
N TYR A 110 0.36 -4.14 -7.75
CA TYR A 110 1.67 -4.80 -7.85
C TYR A 110 2.18 -4.98 -9.28
N SER A 111 1.35 -4.81 -10.31
CA SER A 111 1.79 -4.84 -11.71
C SER A 111 2.79 -3.71 -12.04
N ALA A 112 2.76 -2.60 -11.30
CA ALA A 112 3.74 -1.52 -11.42
C ALA A 112 5.19 -1.99 -11.13
N LEU A 113 5.37 -3.03 -10.32
CA LEU A 113 6.67 -3.61 -10.01
C LEU A 113 7.14 -4.65 -11.04
N ILE A 114 6.22 -5.16 -11.87
CA ILE A 114 6.52 -6.14 -12.92
C ILE A 114 6.77 -5.43 -14.25
N SER A 115 6.04 -4.35 -14.50
CA SER A 115 5.91 -3.73 -15.82
C SER A 115 6.66 -2.41 -15.96
N ALA A 116 7.37 -1.93 -14.93
CA ALA A 116 8.04 -0.63 -15.03
C ALA A 116 9.04 -0.69 -16.19
N PRO A 117 8.91 0.19 -17.20
CA PRO A 117 9.85 0.19 -18.30
C PRO A 117 11.25 0.48 -17.78
N LEU A 118 12.22 -0.35 -18.17
CA LEU A 118 13.62 0.06 -18.26
C LEU A 118 13.66 1.28 -19.19
N HIS A 119 13.70 2.48 -18.60
CA HIS A 119 13.74 3.79 -19.27
C HIS A 119 12.43 4.34 -19.83
N SER A 120 11.66 5.00 -18.96
CA SER A 120 10.87 6.22 -19.25
C SER A 120 10.29 6.68 -17.91
N CYS A 121 10.68 7.77 -17.27
CA CYS A 121 10.75 9.13 -17.77
C CYS A 121 11.70 10.00 -16.91
N VAL A 122 12.03 11.15 -17.49
CA VAL A 122 12.81 12.28 -16.95
C VAL A 122 12.24 12.82 -15.64
#